data_AF-A0AA43M757-F1
#
_entry.id   AF-A0AA43M757-F1
#
_cell.length_a   1.000
_cell.length_b   1.000
_cell.length_c   1.000
_cell.angle_alpha   90.00
_cell.angle_beta   90.00
_cell.angle_gamma   90.00
#
_symmetry.space_group_name_H-M   'P 1'
#
loop_
_entity.id
_entity.type
_entity.pdbx_description
1 polymer ?
#
loop_
_entity_poly.entity_id
_entity_poly.type
_entity_poly.pdbx_seq_one_letter_code
_entity_poly.pdbx_strand_id
1 'polypeptide(L)' 'MADIKIGDGNKINKSSIGHQTNTLNNINEKPPKKKTFSQRHPILLSVIISLITGFVLLFSFWKHIVEFIESLF' A
#
# COMPACT_ATOMS: atom_id res chain seq x y z
N MET A 1 -33.96 23.36 29.75
CA MET A 1 -32.61 23.33 29.15
C MET A 1 -32.03 21.96 29.49
N ALA A 2 -31.89 21.07 28.51
CA ALA A 2 -31.43 19.70 28.76
C ALA A 2 -29.90 19.65 28.70
N ASP A 3 -29.27 19.13 29.75
CA ASP A 3 -27.83 18.90 29.83
C ASP A 3 -27.54 17.47 29.36
N ILE A 4 -26.78 17.34 28.26
CA ILE A 4 -26.42 16.05 27.69
C ILE A 4 -24.99 15.75 28.12
N LYS A 5 -24.84 14.97 29.20
CA LYS A 5 -23.52 14.55 29.68
C LYS A 5 -23.04 13.31 28.92
N ILE A 6 -22.12 13.51 27.99
CA ILE A 6 -21.42 12.42 27.30
C ILE A 6 -20.05 12.20 27.98
N GLY A 7 -19.94 11.06 28.68
CA GLY A 7 -18.75 10.34 29.14
C GLY A 7 -17.44 11.10 29.38
N ASP A 8 -17.01 11.14 30.65
CA ASP A 8 -15.64 11.51 31.03
C ASP A 8 -14.72 10.27 30.97
N GLY A 9 -13.53 10.40 30.37
CA GLY A 9 -12.51 9.34 30.32
C GLY A 9 -12.63 8.29 29.22
N ASN A 10 -13.57 8.41 28.26
CA ASN A 10 -13.72 7.37 27.23
C ASN A 10 -12.69 7.52 26.09
N LYS A 11 -11.84 6.52 25.87
CA LYS A 11 -10.87 6.50 24.75
C LYS A 11 -11.55 5.94 23.50
N ILE A 12 -12.04 6.84 22.65
CA ILE A 12 -12.63 6.45 21.37
C ILE A 12 -11.53 6.33 20.33
N ASN A 13 -11.12 5.10 20.04
CA ASN A 13 -10.13 4.80 19.00
C ASN A 13 -10.82 4.09 17.83
N LYS A 14 -10.68 4.67 16.62
CA LYS A 14 -11.22 4.15 15.35
C LYS A 14 -12.75 4.03 15.28
N SER A 15 -13.48 4.91 15.96
CA SER A 15 -14.93 4.97 15.81
C SER A 15 -15.32 6.20 15.00
N SER A 16 -16.28 6.03 14.09
CA SER A 16 -16.93 7.14 13.41
C SER A 16 -18.16 7.52 14.23
N ILE A 17 -18.13 8.68 14.89
CA ILE A 17 -19.26 9.21 15.65
C ILE A 17 -19.82 10.39 14.89
N GLY A 18 -21.07 10.23 14.46
CA GLY A 18 -21.73 11.11 13.51
C GLY A 18 -22.08 10.34 12.24
N HIS A 19 -23.36 10.06 12.05
CA HIS A 19 -23.88 9.83 10.71
C HIS A 19 -23.75 11.19 10.00
N GLN A 20 -22.83 11.33 9.06
CA GLN A 20 -22.74 12.51 8.22
C GLN A 20 -23.99 12.55 7.33
N THR A 21 -25.07 13.13 7.85
CA THR A 21 -26.24 13.51 7.06
C THR A 21 -25.86 14.76 6.26
N ASN A 22 -25.10 14.55 5.19
CA ASN A 22 -25.10 15.34 3.96
C ASN A 22 -23.92 14.88 3.13
N THR A 23 -24.17 13.91 2.24
CA THR A 23 -24.11 14.16 0.79
C THR A 23 -24.41 12.83 0.12
N LEU A 24 -25.68 12.68 -0.28
CA LEU A 24 -26.09 11.82 -1.38
C LEU A 24 -25.31 12.30 -2.62
N ASN A 25 -24.10 11.78 -2.83
CA ASN A 25 -23.31 11.82 -4.08
C ASN A 25 -21.91 11.23 -3.89
N ASN A 26 -21.75 10.04 -3.32
CA ASN A 26 -20.61 9.16 -3.64
C ASN A 26 -20.83 7.74 -3.10
N ILE A 27 -21.72 7.01 -3.77
CA ILE A 27 -21.91 5.55 -3.67
C ILE A 27 -20.67 4.73 -4.13
N ASN A 28 -19.47 5.31 -4.04
CA ASN A 28 -18.20 4.69 -4.49
C ASN A 28 -17.00 5.03 -3.59
N GLU A 29 -17.23 5.39 -2.32
CA GLU A 29 -16.11 5.49 -1.38
C GLU A 29 -15.67 4.08 -0.96
N LYS A 30 -14.84 3.47 -1.81
CA LYS A 30 -14.02 2.31 -1.44
C LYS A 30 -13.36 2.63 -0.09
N PRO A 31 -13.35 1.69 0.88
CA PRO A 31 -12.70 1.92 2.17
C PRO A 31 -11.30 2.46 1.93
N PRO A 32 -10.77 3.39 2.76
CA PRO A 32 -9.47 4.00 2.53
C PRO A 32 -8.45 2.86 2.36
N LYS A 33 -8.07 2.61 1.10
CA LYS A 33 -7.18 1.52 0.75
C LYS A 33 -5.92 1.79 1.56
N LYS A 34 -5.61 0.92 2.52
CA LYS A 34 -4.36 0.99 3.29
C LYS A 34 -3.25 1.17 2.27
N LYS A 35 -2.57 2.33 2.31
CA LYS A 35 -1.48 2.62 1.38
C LYS A 35 -0.47 1.49 1.50
N THR A 36 -0.31 0.72 0.43
CA THR A 36 0.67 -0.38 0.35
C THR A 36 2.07 0.20 0.61
N PHE A 37 2.97 -0.56 1.22
CA PHE A 37 4.33 -0.12 1.54
C PHE A 37 5.07 0.51 0.34
N SER A 38 4.79 0.04 -0.88
CA SER A 38 5.26 0.63 -2.14
C SER A 38 4.91 2.10 -2.33
N GLN A 39 3.76 2.57 -1.81
CA GLN A 39 3.35 3.98 -1.86
C GLN A 39 3.94 4.82 -0.73
N ARG A 40 4.36 4.17 0.37
CA ARG A 40 4.84 4.87 1.57
C ARG A 40 6.34 5.16 1.48
N HIS A 41 7.12 4.28 0.85
CA HIS A 41 8.57 4.44 0.70
C HIS A 41 9.04 3.96 -0.69
N PRO A 42 8.79 4.73 -1.76
CA PRO A 42 9.17 4.36 -3.13
C PRO A 42 10.69 4.18 -3.31
N ILE A 43 11.49 5.00 -2.60
CA ILE A 43 12.96 4.93 -2.66
C ILE A 43 13.50 3.62 -2.04
N LEU A 44 12.90 3.14 -0.95
CA LEU A 44 13.36 1.90 -0.33
C LEU A 44 13.10 0.70 -1.26
N LEU A 45 11.97 0.73 -1.97
CA LEU A 45 11.65 -0.27 -2.96
C LEU A 45 12.67 -0.26 -4.12
N SER A 46 13.04 0.91 -4.63
CA SER A 46 14.05 1.01 -5.69
C SER A 46 15.43 0.52 -5.26
N VAL A 47 15.84 0.77 -4.01
CA VAL A 47 17.10 0.27 -3.47
C VAL A 47 17.11 -1.26 -3.37
N ILE A 48 16.01 -1.85 -2.88
CA ILE A 48 15.88 -3.31 -2.79
C ILE A 48 15.91 -3.94 -4.17
N ILE A 49 15.19 -3.36 -5.14
CA ILE A 49 15.19 -3.85 -6.53
C ILE A 49 16.59 -3.76 -7.12
N SER A 50 17.29 -2.63 -6.95
CA SER A 50 18.67 -2.46 -7.43
C SER A 50 19.62 -3.50 -6.83
N LEU A 51 19.49 -3.78 -5.53
CA LEU A 51 20.29 -4.81 -4.85
C LEU A 51 20.00 -6.21 -5.41
N ILE A 52 18.73 -6.55 -5.60
CA ILE A 52 18.31 -7.83 -6.18
C ILE A 52 18.81 -7.95 -7.61
N THR A 53 18.64 -6.93 -8.45
CA THR A 53 19.12 -6.92 -9.84
C THR A 53 20.63 -7.12 -9.91
N GLY A 54 21.39 -6.40 -9.08
CA GLY A 54 22.84 -6.60 -8.97
C GLY A 54 23.19 -8.04 -8.58
N PHE A 55 22.51 -8.59 -7.58
CA PHE A 55 22.73 -9.96 -7.14
C PHE A 55 22.39 -11.00 -8.21
N VAL A 56 21.27 -10.82 -8.93
CA VAL A 56 20.86 -11.68 -10.06
C VAL A 56 21.89 -11.66 -11.19
N LEU A 57 22.53 -10.51 -11.44
CA LEU A 57 23.58 -10.38 -12.45
C LEU A 57 24.85 -11.17 -12.10
N LEU A 58 25.12 -11.49 -10.83
CA LEU A 58 26.31 -12.23 -10.42
C LEU A 58 26.24 -13.73 -10.74
N PHE A 59 25.07 -14.27 -11.05
CA PHE A 59 24.94 -15.71 -11.27
C PHE A 59 25.44 -16.14 -12.65
N SER A 60 26.05 -17.31 -12.72
CA SER A 60 26.56 -17.89 -13.98
C SER A 60 25.47 -18.36 -14.97
N PHE A 61 24.19 -18.31 -14.59
CA PHE A 61 23.09 -18.83 -15.43
C PHE A 61 22.78 -17.97 -16.67
N TRP A 62 23.35 -16.76 -16.78
CA TRP A 62 23.13 -15.89 -17.95
C TRP A 62 23.48 -16.57 -19.26
N LYS A 63 24.50 -17.44 -19.25
CA LYS A 63 24.88 -18.21 -20.44
C LYS A 63 23.72 -19.05 -20.96
N HIS A 64 22.99 -19.73 -20.07
CA HIS A 64 21.83 -20.54 -20.44
C HIS A 64 20.67 -19.69 -20.96
N ILE A 65 20.48 -18.48 -20.40
CA ILE A 65 19.47 -17.52 -20.88
C ILE A 65 19.82 -17.04 -22.29
N VAL A 66 21.09 -16.72 -22.55
CA VAL A 66 21.56 -16.29 -23.88
C VAL A 66 21.38 -17.41 -24.90
N GLU A 67 21.82 -18.63 -24.58
CA GLU A 67 21.61 -19.82 -25.44
C GLU A 67 20.12 -20.08 -25.72
N PHE A 68 19.24 -19.86 -24.73
CA PHE A 68 17.80 -19.97 -24.94
C PHE A 68 17.27 -18.89 -25.89
N ILE A 69 17.73 -17.64 -25.76
CA ILE A 69 17.32 -16.54 -26.65
C ILE A 69 17.84 -16.78 -28.07
N GLU A 70 19.08 -17.26 -28.22
CA GLU A 70 19.67 -17.61 -29.51
C GLU A 70 18.91 -18.73 -30.21
N SER A 71 18.39 -19.70 -29.46
CA SER A 71 17.54 -20.78 -30.00
C SER A 71 16.19 -20.29 -30.55
N LEU A 72 15.74 -19.09 -30.16
CA LEU A 72 14.48 -18.51 -30.61
C LEU A 72 14.60 -17.70 -31.91
N PHE A 73 15.83 -17.38 -32.38
CA PHE A 73 16.10 -16.60 -33.60
C PHE A 73 16.75 -17.47 -34.68
#